data_AF-A0A2G4GXT9-F1
#
_entry.id   AF-A0A2G4GXT9-F1
#
_cell.length_a   1.000
_cell.length_b   1.000
_cell.length_c   1.000
_cell.angle_alpha   90.00
_cell.angle_beta   90.00
_cell.angle_gamma   90.00
#
_symmetry.space_group_name_H-M   'P 1'
#
loop_
_entity.id
_entity.type
_entity.pdbx_description
1 polymer ?
#
loop_
_entity_poly.entity_id
_entity_poly.type
_entity_poly.pdbx_seq_one_letter_code
_entity_poly.pdbx_strand_id
1 'polypeptide(L)'
;MQHSGEAIHSRFIAATCVMLAALLATFANAQAPMEAVAVPAWRQATRLAVITVYGEIDAMTRSSVERRIAEAAASGFNAAVLEIDTPGGDMYATLELCLFLKDRAPLPVWAWVHPKAYSAGAIIALACRGIIVSPGAAFGDAAPIAVLPGMGLQPLPTAERAKMEAPVLAEVVDSARRRGYDENLVRAFVSAPDEVWLLERVNPDANGNARIFVGRPEYREAFGTDPPTMRSAGTQRDAIAAGVAAIPFVDLSLRRRNDDGPRNAEERDVMVEDQQTRPPVRERLTAATAQEWRVVAQVDGAEELLVTYAPEAIAFGLADREIGTDAELSSYFGATSLQRLDENVGDALVRFLTSWPVRLILVVVLLGGFLIEIAAPGIGWFGAAAALALALLVGAPAFAGVTSWWPLMIVVLGIALVLIEIFLIPGVGIVGFLGGACILVGLVVGFLDAPLATPEGRDDLATAIGIVAGGGILAIGAAWALLRVLPQSRLLHGAILATTTGGLGPSTAVQASGAVPVGAHGVAVSPLRPVGKAEFNGVLMDVQAIGPIIPSGARIVVVRSTPYALDVEQINE
;
A
#
# COMPACT_ATOMS: atom_id res chain seq x y z
N MET A 1 27.61 44.61 71.77
CA MET A 1 27.27 43.38 71.00
C MET A 1 26.30 43.61 69.83
N GLN A 2 25.85 44.85 69.53
CA GLN A 2 24.96 45.11 68.38
C GLN A 2 25.69 45.46 67.06
N HIS A 3 26.92 45.94 67.08
CA HIS A 3 27.64 46.33 65.85
C HIS A 3 28.28 45.17 65.06
N SER A 4 28.36 43.95 65.61
CA SER A 4 28.93 42.80 64.90
C SER A 4 27.91 42.01 64.07
N GLY A 5 26.60 42.21 64.28
CA GLY A 5 25.55 41.47 63.58
C GLY A 5 25.25 41.99 62.17
N GLU A 6 25.24 43.31 61.98
CA GLU A 6 24.96 43.95 60.69
C GLU A 6 26.06 43.69 59.65
N ALA A 7 27.32 43.68 60.09
CA ALA A 7 28.47 43.39 59.22
C ALA A 7 28.45 41.94 58.70
N ILE A 8 27.92 41.00 59.50
CA ILE A 8 27.81 39.58 59.11
C ILE A 8 26.65 39.42 58.12
N HIS A 9 25.50 40.06 58.35
CA HIS A 9 24.36 40.01 57.43
C HIS A 9 24.67 40.65 56.06
N SER A 10 25.34 41.81 56.05
CA SER A 10 25.76 42.47 54.81
C SER A 10 26.74 41.61 54.00
N ARG A 11 27.68 40.95 54.67
CA ARG A 11 28.63 40.03 54.03
C ARG A 11 27.97 38.76 53.50
N PHE A 12 26.95 38.25 54.19
CA PHE A 12 26.21 37.08 53.74
C PHE A 12 25.39 37.39 52.49
N ILE A 13 24.65 38.51 52.49
CA ILE A 13 23.86 38.94 51.33
C ILE A 13 24.77 39.22 50.13
N ALA A 14 25.89 39.91 50.33
CA ALA A 14 26.86 40.15 49.26
C ALA A 14 27.43 38.82 48.70
N ALA A 15 27.76 37.86 49.56
CA ALA A 15 28.24 36.55 49.13
C ALA A 15 27.16 35.76 48.35
N THR A 16 25.90 35.82 48.78
CA THR A 16 24.79 35.15 48.09
C THR A 16 24.50 35.79 46.73
N CYS A 17 24.54 37.13 46.63
CA CYS A 17 24.38 37.84 45.37
C CYS A 17 25.53 37.55 44.39
N VAL A 18 26.77 37.47 44.87
CA VAL A 18 27.92 37.10 44.04
C VAL A 18 27.83 35.63 43.58
N MET A 19 27.38 34.72 44.44
CA MET A 19 27.14 33.32 44.05
C MET A 19 26.02 33.21 43.02
N LEU A 20 24.92 33.95 43.19
CA LEU A 20 23.79 33.95 42.26
C LEU A 20 24.17 34.57 40.91
N ALA A 21 24.96 35.65 40.92
CA ALA A 21 25.48 36.28 39.72
C ALA A 21 26.50 35.37 39.00
N ALA A 22 27.34 34.65 39.75
CA ALA A 22 28.25 33.65 39.19
C ALA A 22 27.49 32.47 38.59
N LEU A 23 26.41 31.99 39.24
CA LEU A 23 25.54 30.93 38.70
C LEU A 23 24.85 31.40 37.41
N LEU A 24 24.28 32.61 37.41
CA LEU A 24 23.63 33.20 36.23
C LEU A 24 24.62 33.44 35.09
N ALA A 25 25.85 33.84 35.40
CA ALA A 25 26.92 33.98 34.40
C ALA A 25 27.36 32.63 33.81
N THR A 26 27.34 31.54 34.61
CA THR A 26 27.61 30.19 34.07
C THR A 26 26.50 29.66 33.16
N PHE A 27 25.24 30.07 33.37
CA PHE A 27 24.14 29.76 32.44
C PHE A 27 24.20 30.63 31.17
N ALA A 28 24.62 31.89 31.27
CA ALA A 28 24.73 32.79 30.12
C ALA A 28 25.89 32.44 29.18
N ASN A 29 26.97 31.84 29.70
CA ASN A 29 28.13 31.40 28.90
C ASN A 29 28.02 29.95 28.37
N ALA A 30 26.92 29.24 28.63
CA ALA A 30 26.70 27.89 28.11
C ALA A 30 26.17 27.87 26.66
N GLN A 31 25.76 29.02 26.12
CA GLN A 31 25.57 29.20 24.68
C GLN A 31 26.82 29.84 24.10
N ALA A 32 27.86 29.01 23.92
CA ALA A 32 28.84 29.34 22.89
C ALA A 32 28.03 29.61 21.60
N PRO A 33 28.21 30.76 20.92
CA PRO A 33 27.59 30.95 19.62
C PRO A 33 28.05 29.77 18.77
N MET A 34 27.10 28.92 18.39
CA MET A 34 27.34 27.80 17.51
C MET A 34 27.95 28.43 16.26
N GLU A 35 29.26 28.25 16.08
CA GLU A 35 29.96 28.76 14.91
C GLU A 35 29.17 28.24 13.72
N ALA A 36 28.53 29.14 12.99
CA ALA A 36 27.63 28.75 11.92
C ALA A 36 28.48 28.07 10.86
N VAL A 37 28.55 26.74 10.92
CA VAL A 37 29.25 25.92 9.94
C VAL A 37 28.63 26.29 8.61
N ALA A 38 29.42 26.94 7.75
CA ALA A 38 28.94 27.39 6.46
C ALA A 38 28.42 26.17 5.68
N VAL A 39 27.11 26.10 5.49
CA VAL A 39 26.47 25.01 4.75
C VAL A 39 26.72 25.26 3.27
N PRO A 40 27.29 24.29 2.52
CA PRO A 40 27.49 24.45 1.09
C PRO A 40 26.17 24.70 0.34
N ALA A 41 26.20 25.61 -0.65
CA ALA A 41 25.00 26.02 -1.40
C ALA A 41 24.24 24.84 -2.04
N TRP A 42 24.96 23.79 -2.50
CA TRP A 42 24.35 22.61 -3.12
C TRP A 42 23.46 21.78 -2.16
N ARG A 43 23.58 22.01 -0.85
CA ARG A 43 22.91 21.29 0.22
C ARG A 43 22.06 22.19 1.12
N GLN A 44 22.17 23.52 0.97
CA GLN A 44 21.49 24.44 1.85
C GLN A 44 19.98 24.43 1.58
N ALA A 45 19.18 24.26 2.63
CA ALA A 45 17.72 24.30 2.52
C ALA A 45 17.14 25.04 3.74
N THR A 46 16.50 26.19 3.52
CA THR A 46 15.95 27.02 4.62
C THR A 46 14.74 26.34 5.26
N ARG A 47 13.85 25.77 4.44
CA ARG A 47 12.70 24.96 4.86
C ARG A 47 12.87 23.53 4.35
N LEU A 48 13.00 22.58 5.27
CA LEU A 48 13.23 21.17 5.00
C LEU A 48 11.98 20.34 5.32
N ALA A 49 11.50 19.56 4.34
CA ALA A 49 10.44 18.59 4.56
C ALA A 49 11.07 17.22 4.86
N VAL A 50 10.56 16.51 5.85
CA VAL A 50 10.91 15.11 6.12
C VAL A 50 9.69 14.26 5.78
N ILE A 51 9.86 13.28 4.90
CA ILE A 51 8.79 12.41 4.41
C ILE A 51 9.14 10.98 4.82
N THR A 52 8.31 10.40 5.68
CA THR A 52 8.51 9.03 6.15
C THR A 52 8.08 8.00 5.11
N VAL A 53 8.93 7.01 4.91
CA VAL A 53 8.73 5.82 4.07
C VAL A 53 8.98 4.60 4.94
N TYR A 54 7.91 4.03 5.47
CA TYR A 54 7.95 2.91 6.42
C TYR A 54 7.22 1.68 5.87
N GLY A 55 7.86 0.52 5.97
CA GLY A 55 7.29 -0.76 5.54
C GLY A 55 7.56 -1.07 4.07
N GLU A 56 6.70 -1.88 3.48
CA GLU A 56 6.87 -2.36 2.10
C GLU A 56 6.65 -1.23 1.08
N ILE A 57 7.49 -1.18 0.05
CA ILE A 57 7.31 -0.26 -1.07
C ILE A 57 6.29 -0.85 -2.05
N ASP A 58 5.17 -0.18 -2.23
CA ASP A 58 4.13 -0.55 -3.19
C ASP A 58 3.66 0.67 -4.01
N ALA A 59 2.70 0.47 -4.91
CA ALA A 59 2.12 1.54 -5.72
C ALA A 59 1.54 2.68 -4.85
N MET A 60 0.95 2.34 -3.69
CA MET A 60 0.38 3.29 -2.73
C MET A 60 1.46 4.16 -2.09
N THR A 61 2.55 3.53 -1.63
CA THR A 61 3.70 4.19 -1.02
C THR A 61 4.34 5.14 -2.01
N ARG A 62 4.55 4.70 -3.27
CA ARG A 62 5.03 5.56 -4.35
C ARG A 62 4.12 6.79 -4.52
N SER A 63 2.83 6.59 -4.75
CA SER A 63 1.89 7.71 -4.96
C SER A 63 1.82 8.65 -3.74
N SER A 64 1.90 8.11 -2.53
CA SER A 64 1.98 8.87 -1.28
C SER A 64 3.24 9.75 -1.23
N VAL A 65 4.41 9.19 -1.55
CA VAL A 65 5.68 9.92 -1.58
C VAL A 65 5.68 11.00 -2.66
N GLU A 66 5.25 10.67 -3.88
CA GLU A 66 5.15 11.64 -4.99
C GLU A 66 4.25 12.83 -4.62
N ARG A 67 3.07 12.54 -4.06
CA ARG A 67 2.11 13.56 -3.60
C ARG A 67 2.71 14.44 -2.50
N ARG A 68 3.31 13.85 -1.47
CA ARG A 68 3.89 14.60 -0.34
C ARG A 68 5.08 15.47 -0.76
N ILE A 69 5.89 15.02 -1.72
CA ILE A 69 6.95 15.86 -2.32
C ILE A 69 6.34 17.03 -3.09
N ALA A 70 5.28 16.80 -3.87
CA ALA A 70 4.59 17.87 -4.59
C ALA A 70 3.92 18.89 -3.65
N GLU A 71 3.30 18.41 -2.56
CA GLU A 71 2.72 19.26 -1.51
C GLU A 71 3.79 20.08 -0.78
N ALA A 72 4.96 19.49 -0.50
CA ALA A 72 6.10 20.21 0.06
C ALA A 72 6.57 21.33 -0.89
N ALA A 73 6.68 21.04 -2.19
CA ALA A 73 7.02 22.04 -3.19
C ALA A 73 6.01 23.19 -3.22
N ALA A 74 4.71 22.87 -3.27
CA ALA A 74 3.64 23.86 -3.28
C ALA A 74 3.60 24.70 -1.99
N SER A 75 4.02 24.13 -0.86
CA SER A 75 4.07 24.80 0.45
C SER A 75 5.34 25.61 0.69
N GLY A 76 6.22 25.71 -0.32
CA GLY A 76 7.43 26.54 -0.29
C GLY A 76 8.60 25.92 0.49
N PHE A 77 8.69 24.60 0.57
CA PHE A 77 9.90 23.91 1.03
C PHE A 77 11.00 23.99 -0.03
N ASN A 78 12.28 23.97 0.39
CA ASN A 78 13.42 24.06 -0.50
C ASN A 78 14.03 22.70 -0.85
N ALA A 79 13.82 21.71 0.01
CA ALA A 79 14.32 20.34 -0.14
C ALA A 79 13.43 19.38 0.64
N ALA A 80 13.50 18.10 0.26
CA ALA A 80 12.89 17.01 1.01
C ALA A 80 13.95 15.98 1.42
N VAL A 81 13.69 15.30 2.54
CA VAL A 81 14.44 14.13 3.00
C VAL A 81 13.44 12.98 3.11
N LEU A 82 13.70 11.87 2.42
CA LEU A 82 12.98 10.62 2.61
C LEU A 82 13.61 9.89 3.79
N GLU A 83 12.90 9.76 4.90
CA GLU A 83 13.31 8.89 6.00
C GLU A 83 12.85 7.47 5.68
N ILE A 84 13.80 6.58 5.40
CA ILE A 84 13.55 5.26 4.84
C ILE A 84 13.80 4.18 5.91
N ASP A 85 12.72 3.44 6.21
CA ASP A 85 12.72 2.17 6.96
C ASP A 85 11.92 1.13 6.17
N THR A 86 12.60 0.34 5.34
CA THR A 86 11.92 -0.63 4.46
C THR A 86 12.70 -1.95 4.34
N PRO A 87 11.99 -3.10 4.33
CA PRO A 87 12.57 -4.38 3.97
C PRO A 87 12.65 -4.60 2.45
N GLY A 88 12.06 -3.72 1.63
CA GLY A 88 11.91 -3.93 0.19
C GLY A 88 10.47 -3.73 -0.28
N GLY A 89 10.13 -4.22 -1.46
CA GLY A 89 8.78 -4.17 -1.99
C GLY A 89 8.72 -4.44 -3.48
N ASP A 90 7.67 -3.93 -4.11
CA ASP A 90 7.40 -4.07 -5.53
C ASP A 90 8.48 -3.41 -6.40
N MET A 91 8.96 -4.15 -7.39
CA MET A 91 10.03 -3.73 -8.28
C MET A 91 9.61 -2.53 -9.14
N TYR A 92 8.38 -2.49 -9.63
CA TYR A 92 7.93 -1.43 -10.54
C TYR A 92 7.69 -0.13 -9.81
N ALA A 93 7.01 -0.18 -8.67
CA ALA A 93 6.85 0.97 -7.79
C ALA A 93 8.21 1.57 -7.42
N THR A 94 9.20 0.72 -7.16
CA THR A 94 10.59 1.13 -6.89
C THR A 94 11.21 1.86 -8.08
N LEU A 95 11.20 1.26 -9.27
CA LEU A 95 11.81 1.84 -10.48
C LEU A 95 11.10 3.15 -10.88
N GLU A 96 9.77 3.20 -10.81
CA GLU A 96 9.00 4.41 -11.13
C GLU A 96 9.25 5.53 -10.11
N LEU A 97 9.41 5.19 -8.83
CA LEU A 97 9.80 6.15 -7.81
C LEU A 97 11.22 6.67 -8.04
N CYS A 98 12.18 5.80 -8.42
CA CYS A 98 13.54 6.23 -8.78
C CYS A 98 13.51 7.19 -9.97
N LEU A 99 12.76 6.87 -11.03
CA LEU A 99 12.55 7.75 -12.18
C LEU A 99 11.94 9.09 -11.75
N PHE A 100 10.92 9.08 -10.88
CA PHE A 100 10.34 10.29 -10.32
C PHE A 100 11.39 11.13 -9.58
N LEU A 101 12.13 10.53 -8.65
CA LEU A 101 13.12 11.22 -7.82
C LEU A 101 14.27 11.83 -8.64
N LYS A 102 14.65 11.16 -9.73
CA LYS A 102 15.73 11.61 -10.61
C LYS A 102 15.30 12.73 -11.56
N ASP A 103 14.10 12.62 -12.15
CA ASP A 103 13.76 13.41 -13.34
C ASP A 103 12.46 14.23 -13.19
N ARG A 104 11.60 13.95 -12.21
CA ARG A 104 10.27 14.57 -12.09
C ARG A 104 10.00 15.28 -10.75
N ALA A 105 10.80 15.00 -9.72
CA ALA A 105 10.61 15.57 -8.40
C ALA A 105 10.77 17.11 -8.44
N PRO A 106 9.78 17.87 -7.94
CA PRO A 106 9.79 19.34 -8.00
C PRO A 106 10.76 20.02 -7.02
N LEU A 107 11.38 19.25 -6.11
CA LEU A 107 12.41 19.71 -5.18
C LEU A 107 13.54 18.67 -5.11
N PRO A 108 14.77 19.08 -4.73
CA PRO A 108 15.84 18.13 -4.48
C PRO A 108 15.53 17.25 -3.26
N VAL A 109 15.73 15.94 -3.42
CA VAL A 109 15.39 14.93 -2.42
C VAL A 109 16.64 14.17 -1.97
N TRP A 110 16.85 14.07 -0.65
CA TRP A 110 17.89 13.23 -0.03
C TRP A 110 17.26 11.99 0.61
N ALA A 111 18.02 10.92 0.72
CA ALA A 111 17.64 9.75 1.52
C ALA A 111 18.25 9.86 2.91
N TRP A 112 17.48 9.51 3.93
CA TRP A 112 17.94 9.27 5.29
C TRP A 112 17.57 7.85 5.68
N VAL A 113 18.55 6.95 5.62
CA VAL A 113 18.37 5.54 6.00
C VAL A 113 18.31 5.46 7.52
N HIS A 114 17.13 5.14 8.05
CA HIS A 114 16.87 5.18 9.48
C HIS A 114 15.77 4.19 9.89
N PRO A 115 16.11 3.00 10.45
CA PRO A 115 17.45 2.43 10.56
C PRO A 115 17.84 1.56 9.36
N LYS A 116 16.93 1.19 8.45
CA LYS A 116 17.25 0.21 7.41
C LYS A 116 16.62 0.48 6.06
N ALA A 117 17.36 0.19 5.00
CA ALA A 117 16.86 0.28 3.63
C ALA A 117 17.36 -0.93 2.83
N TYR A 118 16.61 -2.02 2.85
CA TYR A 118 16.92 -3.22 2.07
C TYR A 118 16.18 -3.22 0.74
N SER A 119 16.73 -3.90 -0.24
CA SER A 119 16.10 -4.11 -1.54
C SER A 119 15.65 -2.80 -2.20
N ALA A 120 14.35 -2.63 -2.43
CA ALA A 120 13.74 -1.39 -2.93
C ALA A 120 14.29 -0.13 -2.24
N GLY A 121 14.46 -0.17 -0.92
CA GLY A 121 14.97 0.97 -0.15
C GLY A 121 16.39 1.39 -0.54
N ALA A 122 17.28 0.42 -0.76
CA ALA A 122 18.65 0.70 -1.17
C ALA A 122 18.70 1.34 -2.57
N ILE A 123 17.88 0.83 -3.49
CA ILE A 123 17.77 1.35 -4.87
C ILE A 123 17.23 2.79 -4.84
N ILE A 124 16.16 3.05 -4.08
CA ILE A 124 15.58 4.39 -3.89
C ILE A 124 16.59 5.36 -3.25
N ALA A 125 17.36 4.89 -2.26
CA ALA A 125 18.38 5.70 -1.62
C ALA A 125 19.47 6.16 -2.61
N LEU A 126 19.92 5.26 -3.50
CA LEU A 126 20.89 5.58 -4.55
C LEU A 126 20.34 6.57 -5.58
N ALA A 127 19.04 6.55 -5.86
CA ALA A 127 18.40 7.50 -6.77
C ALA A 127 18.31 8.93 -6.21
N CYS A 128 18.33 9.08 -4.88
CA CYS A 128 18.28 10.38 -4.20
C CYS A 128 19.57 11.19 -4.39
N ARG A 129 19.54 12.50 -4.09
CA ARG A 129 20.64 13.45 -4.30
C ARG A 129 21.86 13.20 -3.41
N GLY A 130 21.64 12.55 -2.28
CA GLY A 130 22.65 12.08 -1.36
C GLY A 130 22.00 11.19 -0.32
N ILE A 131 22.82 10.42 0.39
CA ILE A 131 22.38 9.50 1.42
C ILE A 131 22.95 9.97 2.76
N ILE A 132 22.09 10.02 3.75
CA ILE A 132 22.40 10.21 5.16
C ILE A 132 22.02 8.91 5.85
N VAL A 133 22.76 8.53 6.89
CA VAL A 133 22.51 7.28 7.63
C VAL A 133 22.32 7.59 9.11
N SER A 134 21.44 6.89 9.80
CA SER A 134 21.36 6.97 11.26
C SER A 134 22.44 6.10 11.93
N PRO A 135 22.75 6.35 13.22
CA PRO A 135 23.59 5.42 13.99
C PRO A 135 23.04 3.99 13.92
N GLY A 136 23.91 3.04 13.58
CA GLY A 136 23.52 1.63 13.42
C GLY A 136 22.70 1.32 12.16
N ALA A 137 22.58 2.27 11.22
CA ALA A 137 21.81 2.04 10.01
C ALA A 137 22.46 1.00 9.08
N ALA A 138 21.64 0.31 8.29
CA ALA A 138 22.07 -0.67 7.30
C ALA A 138 21.30 -0.53 5.97
N PHE A 139 21.99 -0.60 4.83
CA PHE A 139 21.34 -0.66 3.51
C PHE A 139 22.16 -1.41 2.47
N GLY A 140 21.46 -2.00 1.50
CA GLY A 140 22.00 -2.88 0.47
C GLY A 140 21.04 -4.04 0.19
N ASP A 141 21.57 -5.21 -0.20
CA ASP A 141 20.80 -6.45 -0.45
C ASP A 141 19.55 -6.24 -1.33
N ALA A 142 19.80 -6.05 -2.63
CA ALA A 142 18.85 -5.61 -3.63
C ALA A 142 18.70 -6.54 -4.83
N ALA A 143 19.03 -7.82 -4.67
CA ALA A 143 18.68 -8.82 -5.67
C ALA A 143 17.16 -9.04 -5.73
N PRO A 144 16.55 -9.10 -6.93
CA PRO A 144 15.15 -9.48 -7.08
C PRO A 144 14.88 -10.91 -6.61
N ILE A 145 13.78 -11.09 -5.88
CA ILE A 145 13.29 -12.39 -5.40
C ILE A 145 11.84 -12.59 -5.83
N ALA A 146 11.42 -13.84 -6.04
CA ALA A 146 10.02 -14.17 -6.26
C ALA A 146 9.39 -14.74 -4.99
N VAL A 147 8.27 -14.14 -4.58
CA VAL A 147 7.43 -14.62 -3.49
C VAL A 147 6.18 -15.24 -4.11
N LEU A 148 6.01 -16.57 -4.00
CA LEU A 148 4.79 -17.22 -4.47
C LEU A 148 3.79 -17.39 -3.32
N PRO A 149 2.52 -16.93 -3.49
CA PRO A 149 1.47 -17.12 -2.48
C PRO A 149 1.31 -18.60 -2.09
N GLY A 150 1.41 -18.90 -0.80
CA GLY A 150 1.27 -20.25 -0.25
C GLY A 150 2.49 -21.18 -0.41
N MET A 151 3.51 -20.79 -1.18
CA MET A 151 4.72 -21.60 -1.45
C MET A 151 6.01 -20.98 -0.90
N GLY A 152 5.94 -19.75 -0.36
CA GLY A 152 7.07 -19.06 0.25
C GLY A 152 8.10 -18.54 -0.75
N LEU A 153 9.31 -18.27 -0.26
CA LEU A 153 10.45 -17.85 -1.08
C LEU A 153 10.93 -19.02 -1.93
N GLN A 154 10.92 -18.86 -3.25
CA GLN A 154 11.48 -19.83 -4.19
C GLN A 154 12.66 -19.22 -4.94
N PRO A 155 13.77 -19.96 -5.12
CA PRO A 155 14.88 -19.48 -5.91
C PRO A 155 14.45 -19.41 -7.38
N LEU A 156 14.66 -18.25 -7.99
CA LEU A 156 14.37 -18.03 -9.39
C LEU A 156 15.32 -18.85 -10.27
N PRO A 157 14.83 -19.47 -11.36
CA PRO A 157 15.70 -20.00 -12.40
C PRO A 157 16.69 -18.94 -12.87
N THR A 158 17.93 -19.34 -13.17
CA THR A 158 19.03 -18.40 -13.49
C THR A 158 18.69 -17.44 -14.63
N ALA A 159 18.00 -17.92 -15.67
CA ALA A 159 17.58 -17.10 -16.81
C ALA A 159 16.47 -16.08 -16.47
N GLU A 160 15.56 -16.42 -15.54
CA GLU A 160 14.51 -15.49 -15.09
C GLU A 160 15.07 -14.46 -14.12
N ARG A 161 15.94 -14.90 -13.20
CA ARG A 161 16.69 -14.02 -12.30
C ARG A 161 17.49 -12.99 -13.08
N ALA A 162 18.25 -13.41 -14.09
CA ALA A 162 19.04 -12.49 -14.92
C ALA A 162 18.17 -11.45 -15.65
N LYS A 163 16.96 -11.83 -16.08
CA LYS A 163 16.01 -10.90 -16.72
C LYS A 163 15.46 -9.87 -15.74
N MET A 164 15.20 -10.25 -14.48
CA MET A 164 14.74 -9.32 -13.45
C MET A 164 15.88 -8.49 -12.86
N GLU A 165 17.11 -9.03 -12.77
CA GLU A 165 18.28 -8.28 -12.34
C GLU A 165 18.68 -7.19 -13.34
N ALA A 166 18.55 -7.44 -14.65
CA ALA A 166 18.96 -6.49 -15.68
C ALA A 166 18.39 -5.06 -15.54
N PRO A 167 17.07 -4.84 -15.36
CA PRO A 167 16.53 -3.50 -15.15
C PRO A 167 17.01 -2.87 -13.83
N VAL A 168 17.15 -3.66 -12.76
CA VAL A 168 17.63 -3.18 -11.46
C VAL A 168 19.11 -2.77 -11.54
N LEU A 169 19.95 -3.58 -12.20
CA LEU A 169 21.36 -3.26 -12.45
C LEU A 169 21.49 -1.98 -13.29
N ALA A 170 20.66 -1.82 -14.31
CA ALA A 170 20.64 -0.60 -15.13
C ALA A 170 20.28 0.63 -14.28
N GLU A 171 19.28 0.51 -13.41
CA GLU A 171 18.84 1.59 -12.52
C GLU A 171 19.92 2.00 -11.51
N VAL A 172 20.54 1.04 -10.78
CA VAL A 172 21.57 1.37 -9.78
C VAL A 172 22.82 1.95 -10.44
N VAL A 173 23.18 1.51 -11.64
CA VAL A 173 24.32 2.06 -12.41
C VAL A 173 24.01 3.47 -12.90
N ASP A 174 22.81 3.75 -13.42
CA ASP A 174 22.41 5.12 -13.79
C ASP A 174 22.43 6.05 -12.56
N SER A 175 21.87 5.59 -11.44
CA SER A 175 21.90 6.30 -10.16
C SER A 175 23.33 6.56 -9.68
N ALA A 176 24.22 5.57 -9.78
CA ALA A 176 25.63 5.73 -9.44
C ALA A 176 26.33 6.78 -10.31
N ARG A 177 26.13 6.74 -11.63
CA ARG A 177 26.70 7.75 -12.55
C ARG A 177 26.15 9.15 -12.31
N ARG A 178 24.88 9.27 -11.92
CA ARG A 178 24.23 10.53 -11.56
C ARG A 178 24.77 11.15 -10.29
N ARG A 179 25.04 10.32 -9.27
CA ARG A 179 25.35 10.79 -7.92
C ARG A 179 26.83 10.70 -7.56
N GLY A 180 27.62 10.01 -8.39
CA GLY A 180 29.05 9.83 -8.21
C GLY A 180 29.41 8.61 -7.35
N TYR A 181 28.53 7.61 -7.26
CA TYR A 181 28.83 6.35 -6.58
C TYR A 181 29.68 5.43 -7.47
N ASP A 182 30.46 4.53 -6.87
CA ASP A 182 31.20 3.53 -7.62
C ASP A 182 30.27 2.45 -8.18
N GLU A 183 30.33 2.22 -9.49
CA GLU A 183 29.48 1.27 -10.19
C GLU A 183 29.65 -0.17 -9.72
N ASN A 184 30.89 -0.61 -9.41
CA ASN A 184 31.11 -1.97 -8.94
C ASN A 184 30.49 -2.16 -7.55
N LEU A 185 30.59 -1.14 -6.70
CA LEU A 185 30.05 -1.18 -5.35
C LEU A 185 28.53 -1.28 -5.35
N VAL A 186 27.82 -0.45 -6.12
CA VAL A 186 26.35 -0.49 -6.16
C VAL A 186 25.81 -1.73 -6.87
N ARG A 187 26.56 -2.29 -7.84
CA ARG A 187 26.18 -3.55 -8.50
C ARG A 187 26.21 -4.74 -7.55
N ALA A 188 27.15 -4.74 -6.60
CA ALA A 188 27.23 -5.75 -5.54
C ALA A 188 26.02 -5.74 -4.59
N PHE A 189 25.19 -4.68 -4.59
CA PHE A 189 23.88 -4.75 -3.95
C PHE A 189 22.93 -5.69 -4.69
N VAL A 190 23.03 -5.82 -6.01
CA VAL A 190 21.99 -6.44 -6.84
C VAL A 190 22.35 -7.84 -7.32
N SER A 191 23.60 -8.08 -7.70
CA SER A 191 23.98 -9.33 -8.36
C SER A 191 25.18 -9.99 -7.66
N ALA A 192 24.98 -11.23 -7.23
CA ALA A 192 26.08 -12.12 -6.87
C ALA A 192 26.40 -13.01 -8.09
N PRO A 193 27.68 -13.20 -8.47
CA PRO A 193 28.88 -12.96 -7.66
C PRO A 193 29.65 -11.70 -8.10
N ASP A 194 29.03 -10.52 -8.21
CA ASP A 194 29.78 -9.26 -8.46
C ASP A 194 30.64 -8.92 -7.22
N GLU A 195 31.72 -9.68 -7.02
CA GLU A 195 32.68 -9.48 -5.95
C GLU A 195 33.46 -8.19 -6.17
N VAL A 196 33.73 -7.49 -5.08
CA VAL A 196 34.37 -6.17 -5.10
C VAL A 196 35.59 -6.16 -4.19
N TRP A 197 36.70 -5.63 -4.70
CA TRP A 197 37.92 -5.38 -3.95
C TRP A 197 38.19 -3.88 -3.84
N LEU A 198 38.60 -3.44 -2.66
CA LEU A 198 39.11 -2.10 -2.41
C LEU A 198 40.60 -2.09 -2.69
N LEU A 199 41.03 -1.26 -3.65
CA LEU A 199 42.43 -1.03 -3.97
C LEU A 199 42.83 0.36 -3.48
N GLU A 200 44.09 0.49 -3.06
CA GLU A 200 44.71 1.75 -2.66
C GLU A 200 45.98 1.98 -3.47
N ARG A 201 46.22 3.23 -3.86
CA ARG A 201 47.41 3.60 -4.62
C ARG A 201 48.66 3.56 -3.72
N VAL A 202 49.70 2.89 -4.20
CA VAL A 202 50.94 2.58 -3.45
C VAL A 202 51.78 3.83 -3.21
N ASN A 203 51.88 4.72 -4.20
CA ASN A 203 52.59 6.00 -4.11
C ASN A 203 51.59 7.15 -4.22
N PRO A 204 51.19 7.80 -3.12
CA PRO A 204 50.37 9.00 -3.20
C PRO A 204 51.19 10.13 -3.85
N ASP A 205 50.68 10.65 -4.97
CA ASP A 205 51.16 11.92 -5.53
C ASP A 205 50.69 13.10 -4.67
N ALA A 206 50.92 14.33 -5.13
CA ALA A 206 50.44 15.56 -4.47
C ALA A 206 48.91 15.61 -4.26
N ASN A 207 48.13 14.69 -4.86
CA ASN A 207 46.67 14.60 -4.78
C ASN A 207 46.17 13.53 -3.78
N GLY A 208 47.04 12.93 -2.95
CA GLY A 208 46.66 12.14 -1.78
C GLY A 208 46.45 10.63 -2.00
N ASN A 209 46.02 9.92 -0.95
CA ASN A 209 45.77 8.48 -0.99
C ASN A 209 44.53 8.17 -1.85
N ALA A 210 44.76 7.55 -3.01
CA ALA A 210 43.69 7.16 -3.92
C ALA A 210 43.15 5.77 -3.59
N ARG A 211 41.81 5.60 -3.53
CA ARG A 211 41.15 4.30 -3.37
C ARG A 211 40.06 4.11 -4.40
N ILE A 212 39.94 2.89 -4.94
CA ILE A 212 38.96 2.52 -5.95
C ILE A 212 38.37 1.15 -5.64
N PHE A 213 37.15 0.90 -6.12
CA PHE A 213 36.52 -0.41 -6.04
C PHE A 213 36.60 -1.11 -7.39
N VAL A 214 37.15 -2.33 -7.39
CA VAL A 214 37.43 -3.09 -8.61
C VAL A 214 36.72 -4.43 -8.54
N GLY A 215 35.96 -4.76 -9.59
CA GLY A 215 35.32 -6.06 -9.73
C GLY A 215 36.28 -7.13 -10.24
N ARG A 216 35.94 -8.42 -10.07
CA ARG A 216 36.78 -9.55 -10.51
C ARG A 216 37.19 -9.46 -12.00
N PRO A 217 36.30 -9.13 -12.96
CA PRO A 217 36.68 -9.07 -14.37
C PRO A 217 37.72 -7.99 -14.67
N GLU A 218 37.55 -6.80 -14.09
CA GLU A 218 38.48 -5.67 -14.25
C GLU A 218 39.83 -5.97 -13.60
N TYR A 219 39.83 -6.61 -12.41
CA TYR A 219 41.07 -7.03 -11.76
C TYR A 219 41.85 -8.02 -12.62
N ARG A 220 41.18 -9.05 -13.15
CA ARG A 220 41.82 -10.05 -14.03
C ARG A 220 42.40 -9.42 -15.28
N GLU A 221 41.69 -8.48 -15.89
CA GLU A 221 42.13 -7.74 -17.07
C GLU A 221 43.38 -6.89 -16.78
N ALA A 222 43.44 -6.25 -15.62
CA ALA A 222 44.55 -5.38 -15.23
C ALA A 222 45.79 -6.14 -14.72
N PHE A 223 45.61 -7.15 -13.86
CA PHE A 223 46.73 -7.85 -13.21
C PHE A 223 47.10 -9.19 -13.87
N GLY A 224 46.26 -9.72 -14.76
CA GLY A 224 46.47 -11.02 -15.41
C GLY A 224 46.26 -12.23 -14.49
N THR A 225 45.84 -12.02 -13.23
CA THR A 225 45.57 -13.08 -12.25
C THR A 225 44.24 -12.85 -11.56
N ASP A 226 43.73 -13.89 -10.88
CA ASP A 226 42.61 -13.70 -9.96
C ASP A 226 42.99 -12.78 -8.79
N PRO A 227 42.05 -11.95 -8.32
CA PRO A 227 42.22 -11.22 -7.08
C PRO A 227 42.32 -12.19 -5.89
N PRO A 228 43.07 -11.81 -4.84
CA PRO A 228 43.19 -12.63 -3.64
C PRO A 228 41.83 -12.73 -2.93
N THR A 229 41.47 -13.95 -2.52
CA THR A 229 40.35 -14.17 -1.59
C THR A 229 40.81 -13.74 -0.20
N MET A 230 40.30 -12.60 0.27
CA MET A 230 40.67 -12.02 1.57
C MET A 230 39.56 -12.15 2.61
N ARG A 231 38.40 -12.69 2.22
CA ARG A 231 37.19 -12.75 3.05
C ARG A 231 36.58 -14.15 3.08
N SER A 232 36.03 -14.48 4.24
CA SER A 232 35.00 -15.52 4.45
C SER A 232 33.62 -14.86 4.56
N ALA A 233 32.59 -15.45 3.96
CA ALA A 233 31.21 -14.94 4.04
C ALA A 233 30.78 -14.68 5.50
N GLY A 234 30.13 -13.54 5.76
CA GLY A 234 29.63 -13.19 7.10
C GLY A 234 30.65 -12.63 8.12
N THR A 235 31.87 -12.28 7.70
CA THR A 235 32.86 -11.65 8.59
C THR A 235 32.51 -10.16 8.82
N GLN A 236 32.40 -9.72 10.09
CA GLN A 236 32.18 -8.30 10.44
C GLN A 236 33.29 -7.41 9.87
N ARG A 237 32.91 -6.28 9.27
CA ARG A 237 33.79 -5.36 8.52
C ARG A 237 34.44 -4.28 9.39
N ASP A 238 34.58 -4.54 10.68
CA ASP A 238 35.08 -3.62 11.70
C ASP A 238 36.47 -3.04 11.37
N ALA A 239 37.21 -3.66 10.45
CA ALA A 239 38.59 -3.31 10.09
C ALA A 239 38.77 -2.47 8.82
N ILE A 240 37.74 -2.18 8.00
CA ILE A 240 37.92 -1.36 6.77
C ILE A 240 37.77 0.15 7.08
N ALA A 241 37.12 0.50 8.20
CA ALA A 241 36.87 1.87 8.64
C ALA A 241 38.08 2.55 9.34
N ALA A 242 39.08 1.77 9.78
CA ALA A 242 40.22 2.31 10.54
C ALA A 242 41.35 2.78 9.61
N GLY A 243 41.33 4.04 9.20
CA GLY A 243 42.59 4.79 9.09
C GLY A 243 42.88 5.61 7.83
N VAL A 244 42.10 5.54 6.75
CA VAL A 244 42.24 6.49 5.62
C VAL A 244 40.88 6.56 4.92
N ALA A 245 40.34 7.76 4.70
CA ALA A 245 39.23 7.95 3.79
C ALA A 245 39.60 7.32 2.44
N ALA A 246 38.80 6.38 1.91
CA ALA A 246 38.79 6.22 0.46
C ALA A 246 38.54 7.61 -0.10
N ILE A 247 39.45 8.08 -0.98
CA ILE A 247 39.60 9.47 -1.47
C ILE A 247 38.40 10.30 -1.05
N PRO A 248 38.58 11.34 -0.21
CA PRO A 248 37.49 12.28 0.01
C PRO A 248 37.15 12.77 -1.39
N PHE A 249 36.03 12.26 -1.90
CA PHE A 249 35.25 12.86 -2.96
C PHE A 249 36.17 13.47 -4.02
N VAL A 250 36.56 12.73 -5.08
CA VAL A 250 37.06 13.40 -6.30
C VAL A 250 36.16 14.59 -6.48
N ASP A 251 36.70 15.80 -6.30
CA ASP A 251 35.92 17.00 -6.03
C ASP A 251 34.66 17.04 -6.91
N LEU A 252 33.55 16.47 -6.44
CA LEU A 252 32.34 16.36 -7.27
C LEU A 252 31.65 17.72 -7.28
N SER A 253 32.16 18.74 -6.60
CA SER A 253 31.77 20.12 -6.88
C SER A 253 32.23 20.55 -8.28
N LEU A 254 33.22 19.88 -8.88
CA LEU A 254 33.68 20.13 -10.26
C LEU A 254 32.94 19.32 -11.34
N ARG A 255 32.13 18.32 -10.98
CA ARG A 255 31.36 17.50 -11.94
C ARG A 255 29.87 17.32 -11.63
N ARG A 256 29.38 17.68 -10.44
CA ARG A 256 27.95 17.90 -10.21
C ARG A 256 27.59 19.13 -11.04
N ARG A 257 26.85 18.93 -12.13
CA ARG A 257 26.29 20.06 -12.87
C ARG A 257 25.57 20.96 -11.86
N ASN A 258 25.77 22.26 -12.00
CA ASN A 258 24.98 23.29 -11.32
C ASN A 258 23.50 23.28 -11.75
N ASP A 259 23.03 22.29 -12.50
CA ASP A 259 21.63 22.16 -12.84
C ASP A 259 20.88 21.45 -11.71
N ASP A 260 20.14 22.24 -10.93
CA ASP A 260 18.87 21.76 -10.41
C ASP A 260 18.15 21.03 -11.54
N GLY A 261 17.61 19.84 -11.25
CA GLY A 261 17.08 18.90 -12.25
C GLY A 261 16.14 19.53 -13.29
N PRO A 262 15.74 18.76 -14.29
CA PRO A 262 15.11 19.30 -15.49
C PRO A 262 13.85 20.10 -15.12
N ARG A 263 13.87 21.39 -15.45
CA ARG A 263 12.86 22.38 -15.03
C ARG A 263 11.57 22.24 -15.84
N ASN A 264 11.64 21.59 -16.99
CA ASN A 264 10.53 21.42 -17.92
C ASN A 264 10.62 20.07 -18.68
N ALA A 265 9.59 19.77 -19.48
CA ALA A 265 9.48 18.51 -20.21
C ALA A 265 10.56 18.31 -21.27
N GLU A 266 10.97 19.37 -21.95
CA GLU A 266 11.97 19.30 -23.02
C GLU A 266 13.37 19.01 -22.44
N GLU A 267 13.72 19.60 -21.29
CA GLU A 267 14.95 19.28 -20.56
C GLU A 267 14.94 17.84 -20.04
N ARG A 268 13.77 17.29 -19.66
CA ARG A 268 13.63 15.88 -19.28
C ARG A 268 13.94 14.95 -20.46
N ASP A 269 13.38 15.23 -21.63
CA ASP A 269 13.57 14.38 -22.81
C ASP A 269 15.03 14.36 -23.27
N VAL A 270 15.72 15.51 -23.21
CA VAL A 270 17.18 15.60 -23.45
C VAL A 270 17.97 14.81 -22.39
N MET A 271 17.52 14.81 -21.13
CA MET A 271 18.14 14.03 -20.07
C MET A 271 17.97 12.51 -20.26
N VAL A 272 16.84 12.07 -20.80
CA VAL A 272 16.60 10.66 -21.16
C VAL A 272 17.53 10.20 -22.28
N GLU A 273 17.85 11.08 -23.23
CA GLU A 273 18.85 10.79 -24.27
C GLU A 273 20.29 10.81 -23.70
N ASP A 274 20.59 11.71 -22.76
CA ASP A 274 21.85 11.76 -22.01
C ASP A 274 22.07 10.53 -21.10
N GLN A 275 21.00 9.96 -20.51
CA GLN A 275 21.04 8.71 -19.71
C GLN A 275 21.69 7.56 -20.46
N GLN A 276 21.55 7.50 -21.79
CA GLN A 276 22.14 6.44 -22.61
C GLN A 276 23.65 6.61 -22.83
N THR A 277 24.24 7.75 -22.45
CA THR A 277 25.62 8.12 -22.80
C THR A 277 26.51 8.54 -21.63
N ARG A 278 26.01 8.53 -20.38
CA ARG A 278 26.83 8.92 -19.21
C ARG A 278 28.03 8.01 -19.05
N PRO A 279 29.27 8.54 -19.17
CA PRO A 279 30.46 7.73 -18.98
C PRO A 279 30.61 7.35 -17.50
N PRO A 280 31.35 6.27 -17.21
CA PRO A 280 31.68 5.91 -15.84
C PRO A 280 32.35 7.04 -15.07
N VAL A 281 32.05 7.13 -13.78
CA VAL A 281 32.57 8.18 -12.88
C VAL A 281 34.10 8.14 -12.79
N ARG A 282 34.66 6.92 -12.85
CA ARG A 282 36.09 6.65 -12.79
C ARG A 282 36.61 6.01 -14.07
N GLU A 283 37.88 6.21 -14.34
CA GLU A 283 38.60 5.45 -15.36
C GLU A 283 38.74 3.99 -14.94
N ARG A 284 38.70 3.06 -15.91
CA ARG A 284 38.94 1.64 -15.65
C ARG A 284 40.40 1.39 -15.36
N LEU A 285 40.66 0.46 -14.44
CA LEU A 285 42.01 -0.01 -14.18
C LEU A 285 42.53 -0.78 -15.39
N THR A 286 43.73 -0.44 -15.85
CA THR A 286 44.40 -1.11 -16.97
C THR A 286 45.70 -1.78 -16.54
N ALA A 287 46.24 -2.67 -17.37
CA ALA A 287 47.52 -3.31 -17.12
C ALA A 287 48.69 -2.31 -16.99
N ALA A 288 48.59 -1.13 -17.64
CA ALA A 288 49.61 -0.09 -17.53
C ALA A 288 49.62 0.57 -16.14
N THR A 289 48.44 0.77 -15.55
CA THR A 289 48.27 1.43 -14.25
C THR A 289 48.26 0.46 -13.08
N ALA A 290 48.07 -0.84 -13.32
CA ALA A 290 47.88 -1.87 -12.28
C ALA A 290 48.98 -1.87 -11.20
N GLN A 291 50.23 -1.62 -11.59
CA GLN A 291 51.39 -1.60 -10.67
C GLN A 291 51.35 -0.47 -9.64
N GLU A 292 50.52 0.54 -9.87
CA GLU A 292 50.35 1.68 -8.95
C GLU A 292 49.40 1.34 -7.80
N TRP A 293 48.70 0.21 -7.83
CA TRP A 293 47.64 -0.13 -6.90
C TRP A 293 47.95 -1.41 -6.13
N ARG A 294 47.56 -1.44 -4.85
CA ARG A 294 47.58 -2.63 -4.00
C ARG A 294 46.19 -2.94 -3.47
N VAL A 295 45.87 -4.22 -3.33
CA VAL A 295 44.61 -4.65 -2.70
C VAL A 295 44.67 -4.39 -1.20
N VAL A 296 43.66 -3.70 -0.67
CA VAL A 296 43.48 -3.43 0.77
C VAL A 296 42.55 -4.45 1.40
N ALA A 297 41.41 -4.70 0.76
CA ALA A 297 40.38 -5.58 1.31
C ALA A 297 39.47 -6.14 0.20
N GLN A 298 38.82 -7.27 0.50
CA GLN A 298 37.66 -7.76 -0.25
C GLN A 298 36.39 -7.25 0.43
N VAL A 299 35.65 -6.39 -0.27
CA VAL A 299 34.46 -5.67 0.22
C VAL A 299 33.22 -6.55 0.13
N ASP A 300 33.10 -7.33 -0.95
CA ASP A 300 31.98 -8.25 -1.18
C ASP A 300 32.44 -9.63 -1.69
N GLY A 301 31.69 -10.67 -1.32
CA GLY A 301 32.00 -12.08 -1.60
C GLY A 301 31.04 -12.70 -2.62
N ALA A 302 31.46 -13.80 -3.26
CA ALA A 302 30.69 -14.42 -4.36
C ALA A 302 29.33 -15.02 -3.95
N GLU A 303 29.10 -15.25 -2.65
CA GLU A 303 27.94 -15.96 -2.11
C GLU A 303 27.01 -15.06 -1.27
N GLU A 304 27.32 -13.77 -1.16
CA GLU A 304 26.52 -12.80 -0.40
C GLU A 304 26.25 -11.57 -1.27
N LEU A 305 25.28 -10.76 -0.85
CA LEU A 305 25.04 -9.45 -1.42
C LEU A 305 25.56 -8.40 -0.46
N LEU A 306 26.04 -7.29 -1.01
CA LEU A 306 26.62 -6.25 -0.22
C LEU A 306 25.53 -5.56 0.63
N VAL A 307 25.68 -5.60 1.95
CA VAL A 307 24.94 -4.74 2.90
C VAL A 307 25.93 -3.85 3.62
N THR A 308 25.79 -2.53 3.53
CA THR A 308 26.67 -1.57 4.20
C THR A 308 26.05 -1.05 5.49
N TYR A 309 26.87 -0.87 6.52
CA TYR A 309 26.50 -0.23 7.78
C TYR A 309 26.96 1.23 7.82
N ALA A 310 26.39 2.06 8.69
CA ALA A 310 26.67 3.50 8.72
C ALA A 310 28.18 3.89 8.62
N PRO A 311 29.12 3.30 9.39
CA PRO A 311 30.54 3.64 9.26
C PRO A 311 31.13 3.26 7.89
N GLU A 312 30.73 2.12 7.33
CA GLU A 312 31.18 1.64 6.03
C GLU A 312 30.59 2.46 4.88
N ALA A 313 29.30 2.78 4.96
CA ALA A 313 28.62 3.59 3.97
C ALA A 313 29.30 4.95 3.81
N ILE A 314 29.74 5.56 4.91
CA ILE A 314 30.52 6.80 4.91
C ILE A 314 31.92 6.54 4.36
N ALA A 315 32.61 5.49 4.84
CA ALA A 315 33.96 5.16 4.40
C ALA A 315 34.07 4.81 2.91
N PHE A 316 33.00 4.24 2.33
CA PHE A 316 32.89 3.89 0.92
C PHE A 316 32.37 5.03 0.04
N GLY A 317 31.99 6.16 0.63
CA GLY A 317 31.47 7.31 -0.10
C GLY A 317 30.04 7.14 -0.62
N LEU A 318 29.28 6.20 -0.06
CA LEU A 318 27.85 6.05 -0.36
C LEU A 318 26.99 7.03 0.45
N ALA A 319 27.37 7.29 1.70
CA ALA A 319 26.67 8.21 2.61
C ALA A 319 27.55 9.40 3.00
N ASP A 320 26.92 10.57 3.18
CA ASP A 320 27.60 11.82 3.51
C ASP A 320 28.03 11.87 4.99
N ARG A 321 27.13 11.45 5.90
CA ARG A 321 27.29 11.60 7.35
C ARG A 321 26.29 10.73 8.12
N GLU A 322 26.66 10.44 9.38
CA GLU A 322 25.78 9.85 10.38
C GLU A 322 24.95 10.94 11.10
N ILE A 323 23.63 10.82 11.08
CA ILE A 323 22.66 11.75 11.69
C ILE A 323 21.56 10.94 12.36
N GLY A 324 21.37 11.12 13.67
CA GLY A 324 20.39 10.36 14.45
C GLY A 324 19.11 11.12 14.78
N THR A 325 19.08 12.45 14.63
CA THR A 325 17.94 13.26 15.07
C THR A 325 17.57 14.36 14.08
N ASP A 326 16.32 14.82 14.14
CA ASP A 326 15.83 15.96 13.35
C ASP A 326 16.61 17.25 13.63
N ALA A 327 17.08 17.44 14.86
CA ALA A 327 17.89 18.60 15.22
C ALA A 327 19.24 18.59 14.49
N GLU A 328 19.90 17.43 14.46
CA GLU A 328 21.13 17.23 13.68
C GLU A 328 20.88 17.36 12.18
N LEU A 329 19.75 16.84 11.68
CA LEU A 329 19.34 16.98 10.28
C LEU A 329 19.12 18.45 9.88
N SER A 330 18.39 19.20 10.71
CA SER A 330 18.16 20.63 10.50
C SER A 330 19.48 21.40 10.50
N SER A 331 20.38 21.10 11.45
CA SER A 331 21.71 21.70 11.51
C SER A 331 22.58 21.33 10.32
N TYR A 332 22.47 20.09 9.82
CA TYR A 332 23.16 19.66 8.61
C TYR A 332 22.72 20.60 7.49
N PHE A 333 21.44 20.63 7.12
CA PHE A 333 20.93 21.41 5.97
C PHE A 333 20.95 22.94 6.16
N GLY A 334 21.24 23.44 7.37
CA GLY A 334 21.12 24.85 7.70
C GLY A 334 19.66 25.32 7.67
N ALA A 335 18.73 24.42 7.97
CA ALA A 335 17.31 24.69 7.94
C ALA A 335 16.88 25.49 9.18
N THR A 336 16.10 26.54 8.95
CA THR A 336 15.43 27.31 10.01
C THR A 336 14.08 26.70 10.38
N SER A 337 13.52 25.88 9.49
CA SER A 337 12.25 25.19 9.67
C SER A 337 12.38 23.77 9.13
N LEU A 338 12.12 22.79 9.98
CA LEU A 338 11.97 21.38 9.62
C LEU A 338 10.54 20.95 9.94
N GLN A 339 9.88 20.29 8.99
CA GLN A 339 8.54 19.75 9.21
C GLN A 339 8.46 18.33 8.65
N ARG A 340 7.95 17.41 9.47
CA ARG A 340 7.58 16.06 9.03
C ARG A 340 6.22 16.10 8.33
N LEU A 341 6.18 15.55 7.12
CA LEU A 341 5.00 15.32 6.31
C LEU A 341 4.75 13.81 6.29
N ASP A 342 4.25 13.31 7.42
CA ASP A 342 3.97 11.89 7.60
C ASP A 342 2.67 11.49 6.90
N GLU A 343 2.48 10.18 6.73
CA GLU A 343 1.20 9.66 6.24
C GLU A 343 0.06 10.06 7.19
N ASN A 344 -1.05 10.48 6.61
CA ASN A 344 -2.22 10.79 7.40
C ASN A 344 -2.86 9.49 7.91
N VAL A 345 -3.61 9.56 9.01
CA VAL A 345 -4.40 8.41 9.53
C VAL A 345 -5.33 7.82 8.44
N GLY A 346 -5.78 8.68 7.51
CA GLY A 346 -6.52 8.25 6.32
C GLY A 346 -5.75 7.28 5.44
N ASP A 347 -4.46 7.53 5.17
CA ASP A 347 -3.62 6.66 4.35
C ASP A 347 -3.43 5.28 5.02
N ALA A 348 -3.22 5.26 6.34
CA ALA A 348 -3.13 4.01 7.11
C ALA A 348 -4.44 3.21 7.08
N LEU A 349 -5.60 3.88 7.17
CA LEU A 349 -6.91 3.24 7.05
C LEU A 349 -7.12 2.70 5.64
N VAL A 350 -6.74 3.45 4.60
CA VAL A 350 -6.85 2.97 3.22
C VAL A 350 -5.95 1.74 3.04
N ARG A 351 -4.69 1.79 3.46
CA ARG A 351 -3.78 0.63 3.41
C ARG A 351 -4.35 -0.59 4.13
N PHE A 352 -4.99 -0.39 5.28
CA PHE A 352 -5.67 -1.47 5.98
C PHE A 352 -6.84 -2.04 5.16
N LEU A 353 -7.70 -1.18 4.61
CA LEU A 353 -8.85 -1.59 3.78
C LEU A 353 -8.44 -2.21 2.44
N THR A 354 -7.27 -1.87 1.91
CA THR A 354 -6.73 -2.41 0.65
C THR A 354 -5.83 -3.64 0.85
N SER A 355 -5.53 -4.04 2.08
CA SER A 355 -4.76 -5.25 2.34
C SER A 355 -5.51 -6.51 1.85
N TRP A 356 -4.77 -7.48 1.31
CA TRP A 356 -5.35 -8.70 0.73
C TRP A 356 -6.31 -9.46 1.69
N PRO A 357 -6.06 -9.59 3.01
CA PRO A 357 -6.96 -10.31 3.89
C PRO A 357 -8.25 -9.53 4.13
N VAL A 358 -8.15 -8.20 4.28
CA VAL A 358 -9.31 -7.34 4.53
C VAL A 358 -10.17 -7.27 3.28
N ARG A 359 -9.59 -7.13 2.08
CA ARG A 359 -10.36 -7.17 0.83
C ARG A 359 -11.04 -8.51 0.63
N LEU A 360 -10.40 -9.64 0.97
CA LEU A 360 -11.06 -10.96 0.95
C LEU A 360 -12.27 -11.00 1.89
N ILE A 361 -12.13 -10.53 3.13
CA ILE A 361 -13.24 -10.46 4.10
C ILE A 361 -14.36 -9.56 3.58
N LEU A 362 -14.03 -8.38 3.03
CA LEU A 362 -15.02 -7.46 2.46
C LEU A 362 -15.75 -8.10 1.29
N VAL A 363 -15.08 -8.84 0.41
CA VAL A 363 -15.72 -9.60 -0.68
C VAL A 363 -16.64 -10.68 -0.12
N VAL A 364 -16.23 -11.41 0.92
CA VAL A 364 -17.08 -12.41 1.58
C VAL A 364 -18.33 -11.76 2.18
N VAL A 365 -18.20 -10.61 2.84
CA VAL A 365 -19.33 -9.85 3.40
C VAL A 365 -20.24 -9.31 2.29
N LEU A 366 -19.67 -8.77 1.21
CA LEU A 366 -20.39 -8.30 0.03
C LEU A 366 -21.23 -9.41 -0.60
N LEU A 367 -20.58 -10.49 -1.03
CA LEU A 367 -21.24 -11.58 -1.75
C LEU A 367 -22.16 -12.38 -0.81
N GLY A 368 -21.73 -12.63 0.43
CA GLY A 368 -22.50 -13.37 1.42
C GLY A 368 -23.74 -12.61 1.87
N GLY A 369 -23.60 -11.32 2.21
CA GLY A 369 -24.71 -10.46 2.59
C GLY A 369 -25.74 -10.32 1.46
N PHE A 370 -25.27 -10.16 0.22
CA PHE A 370 -26.13 -10.14 -0.96
C PHE A 370 -26.90 -11.46 -1.16
N LEU A 371 -26.21 -12.61 -1.08
CA LEU A 371 -26.84 -13.92 -1.23
C LEU A 371 -27.86 -14.20 -0.12
N ILE A 372 -27.56 -13.82 1.12
CA ILE A 372 -28.48 -14.01 2.25
C ILE A 372 -29.71 -13.14 2.11
N GLU A 373 -29.57 -11.87 1.70
CA GLU A 373 -30.72 -10.97 1.48
C GLU A 373 -31.64 -11.48 0.36
N ILE A 374 -31.10 -12.09 -0.69
CA ILE A 374 -31.89 -12.75 -1.75
C ILE A 374 -32.62 -13.99 -1.21
N ALA A 375 -31.94 -14.81 -0.40
CA ALA A 375 -32.51 -16.05 0.13
C ALA A 375 -33.56 -15.80 1.24
N ALA A 376 -33.40 -14.73 2.01
CA ALA A 376 -34.29 -14.35 3.10
C ALA A 376 -34.64 -12.84 3.01
N PRO A 377 -35.53 -12.45 2.08
CA PRO A 377 -35.93 -11.06 1.91
C PRO A 377 -36.57 -10.50 3.20
N GLY A 378 -36.25 -9.25 3.54
CA GLY A 378 -36.95 -8.50 4.59
C GLY A 378 -36.17 -8.31 5.89
N ILE A 379 -34.94 -8.82 5.97
CA ILE A 379 -34.04 -8.59 7.11
C ILE A 379 -33.26 -7.28 6.95
N GLY A 380 -32.86 -6.92 5.71
CA GLY A 380 -32.27 -5.64 5.33
C GLY A 380 -30.85 -5.37 5.80
N TRP A 381 -30.45 -5.87 6.98
CA TRP A 381 -29.10 -5.60 7.53
C TRP A 381 -27.99 -6.35 6.78
N PHE A 382 -28.29 -7.49 6.16
CA PHE A 382 -27.34 -8.19 5.29
C PHE A 382 -27.10 -7.40 3.99
N GLY A 383 -28.18 -6.90 3.37
CA GLY A 383 -28.09 -5.99 2.24
C GLY A 383 -27.31 -4.70 2.57
N ALA A 384 -27.55 -4.11 3.75
CA ALA A 384 -26.81 -2.93 4.21
C ALA A 384 -25.32 -3.22 4.42
N ALA A 385 -24.97 -4.37 5.02
CA ALA A 385 -23.59 -4.80 5.18
C ALA A 385 -22.91 -5.02 3.82
N ALA A 386 -23.61 -5.61 2.85
CA ALA A 386 -23.11 -5.79 1.50
C ALA A 386 -22.87 -4.45 0.77
N ALA A 387 -23.81 -3.51 0.88
CA ALA A 387 -23.65 -2.17 0.32
C ALA A 387 -22.47 -1.40 0.95
N LEU A 388 -22.28 -1.50 2.27
CA LEU A 388 -21.13 -0.92 2.95
C LEU A 388 -19.82 -1.57 2.50
N ALA A 389 -19.78 -2.90 2.38
CA ALA A 389 -18.60 -3.61 1.90
C ALA A 389 -18.23 -3.21 0.46
N LEU A 390 -19.22 -3.04 -0.43
CA LEU A 390 -19.01 -2.52 -1.79
C LEU A 390 -18.45 -1.10 -1.77
N ALA A 391 -19.03 -0.21 -0.95
CA ALA A 391 -18.56 1.15 -0.80
C ALA A 391 -17.12 1.22 -0.28
N LEU A 392 -16.72 0.33 0.65
CA LEU A 392 -15.35 0.26 1.14
C LEU A 392 -14.38 -0.31 0.10
N LEU A 393 -14.77 -1.38 -0.61
CA LEU A 393 -13.94 -2.01 -1.64
C LEU A 393 -13.61 -1.07 -2.80
N VAL A 394 -14.56 -0.22 -3.19
CA VAL A 394 -14.41 0.68 -4.33
C VAL A 394 -13.97 2.08 -3.89
N GLY A 395 -14.47 2.55 -2.75
CA GLY A 395 -14.22 3.89 -2.24
C GLY A 395 -12.82 4.06 -1.65
N ALA A 396 -12.34 3.10 -0.85
CA ALA A 396 -11.04 3.26 -0.17
C ALA A 396 -9.86 3.45 -1.15
N PRO A 397 -9.71 2.65 -2.23
CA PRO A 397 -8.68 2.88 -3.24
C PRO A 397 -8.85 4.21 -3.98
N ALA A 398 -10.09 4.61 -4.28
CA ALA A 398 -10.39 5.85 -4.98
C ALA A 398 -9.96 7.10 -4.18
N PHE A 399 -10.11 7.08 -2.86
CA PHE A 399 -9.68 8.19 -1.99
C PHE A 399 -8.17 8.33 -1.88
N ALA A 400 -7.40 7.25 -2.05
CA ALA A 400 -5.94 7.34 -2.03
C ALA A 400 -5.33 7.93 -3.32
N GLY A 401 -6.14 8.14 -4.37
CA GLY A 401 -5.69 8.73 -5.63
C GLY A 401 -4.83 7.80 -6.48
N VAL A 402 -4.78 6.51 -6.13
CA VAL A 402 -3.90 5.51 -6.78
C VAL A 402 -4.65 4.79 -7.90
N THR A 403 -5.98 4.69 -7.81
CA THR A 403 -6.81 4.04 -8.84
C THR A 403 -7.36 5.05 -9.84
N SER A 404 -7.24 4.68 -11.12
CA SER A 404 -7.95 5.33 -12.22
C SER A 404 -9.48 5.34 -11.98
N TRP A 405 -10.21 6.37 -12.42
CA TRP A 405 -11.63 6.56 -12.03
C TRP A 405 -12.62 5.62 -12.76
N TRP A 406 -12.19 4.96 -13.82
CA TRP A 406 -13.07 4.16 -14.67
C TRP A 406 -13.57 2.85 -14.06
N PRO A 407 -12.87 2.11 -13.17
CA PRO A 407 -13.42 0.93 -12.50
C PRO A 407 -14.59 1.29 -11.59
N LEU A 408 -14.49 2.44 -10.89
CA LEU A 408 -15.59 3.02 -10.13
C LEU A 408 -16.78 3.32 -11.04
N MET A 409 -16.56 3.88 -12.24
CA MET A 409 -17.65 4.11 -13.21
C MET A 409 -18.32 2.80 -13.66
N ILE A 410 -17.55 1.73 -13.86
CA ILE A 410 -18.12 0.40 -14.21
C ILE A 410 -19.00 -0.13 -13.07
N VAL A 411 -18.56 -0.01 -11.81
CA VAL A 411 -19.36 -0.44 -10.66
C VAL A 411 -20.63 0.39 -10.53
N VAL A 412 -20.53 1.73 -10.65
CA VAL A 412 -21.69 2.63 -10.60
C VAL A 412 -22.68 2.33 -11.72
N LEU A 413 -22.19 2.07 -12.94
CA LEU A 413 -23.02 1.63 -14.06
C LEU A 413 -23.71 0.29 -13.74
N GLY A 414 -22.98 -0.65 -13.16
CA GLY A 414 -23.54 -1.94 -12.74
C GLY A 414 -24.66 -1.79 -11.70
N ILE A 415 -24.46 -0.95 -10.69
CA ILE A 415 -25.50 -0.61 -9.70
C ILE A 415 -26.71 0.02 -10.39
N ALA A 416 -26.51 0.98 -11.30
CA ALA A 416 -27.60 1.62 -12.02
C ALA A 416 -28.43 0.62 -12.85
N LEU A 417 -27.77 -0.33 -13.54
CA LEU A 417 -28.44 -1.39 -14.29
C LEU A 417 -29.27 -2.31 -13.38
N VAL A 418 -28.74 -2.67 -12.20
CA VAL A 418 -29.50 -3.45 -11.20
C VAL A 418 -30.72 -2.67 -10.72
N LEU A 419 -30.58 -1.37 -10.42
CA LEU A 419 -31.71 -0.53 -10.01
C LEU A 419 -32.76 -0.36 -11.12
N ILE A 420 -32.34 -0.27 -12.38
CA ILE A 420 -33.25 -0.20 -13.54
C ILE A 420 -34.08 -1.47 -13.65
N GLU A 421 -33.47 -2.65 -13.52
CA GLU A 421 -34.21 -3.93 -13.50
C GLU A 421 -35.21 -3.96 -12.34
N ILE A 422 -34.80 -3.51 -11.14
CA ILE A 422 -35.67 -3.54 -9.95
C ILE A 422 -36.86 -2.59 -10.07
N PHE A 423 -36.66 -1.36 -10.57
CA PHE A 423 -37.68 -0.31 -10.54
C PHE A 423 -38.43 -0.09 -11.86
N LEU A 424 -37.78 -0.27 -13.01
CA LEU A 424 -38.34 0.09 -14.32
C LEU A 424 -38.76 -1.13 -15.13
N ILE A 425 -37.98 -2.22 -15.10
CA ILE A 425 -38.18 -3.38 -15.97
C ILE A 425 -38.19 -4.70 -15.17
N PRO A 426 -39.03 -4.83 -14.12
CA PRO A 426 -39.06 -6.04 -13.32
C PRO A 426 -39.51 -7.24 -14.15
N GLY A 427 -38.70 -8.31 -14.15
CA GLY A 427 -39.07 -9.63 -14.67
C GLY A 427 -38.33 -10.08 -15.94
N VAL A 428 -37.37 -9.29 -16.45
CA VAL A 428 -36.57 -9.67 -17.64
C VAL A 428 -35.27 -10.38 -17.22
N GLY A 429 -34.69 -10.01 -16.08
CA GLY A 429 -33.50 -10.60 -15.47
C GLY A 429 -32.17 -10.28 -16.19
N ILE A 430 -32.22 -9.95 -17.48
CA ILE A 430 -31.03 -9.69 -18.32
C ILE A 430 -30.32 -8.40 -17.86
N VAL A 431 -31.06 -7.33 -17.59
CA VAL A 431 -30.45 -6.04 -17.21
C VAL A 431 -29.81 -6.16 -15.83
N GLY A 432 -30.50 -6.83 -14.89
CA GLY A 432 -29.95 -7.12 -13.56
C GLY A 432 -28.69 -8.00 -13.62
N PHE A 433 -28.69 -9.04 -14.45
CA PHE A 433 -27.52 -9.91 -14.63
C PHE A 433 -26.32 -9.14 -15.21
N LEU A 434 -26.55 -8.33 -16.25
CA LEU A 434 -25.52 -7.48 -16.82
C LEU A 434 -24.97 -6.49 -15.78
N GLY A 435 -25.84 -5.90 -14.97
CA GLY A 435 -25.45 -5.03 -13.87
C GLY A 435 -24.57 -5.73 -12.84
N GLY A 436 -24.95 -6.95 -12.43
CA GLY A 436 -24.12 -7.78 -11.55
C GLY A 436 -22.76 -8.13 -12.15
N ALA A 437 -22.71 -8.47 -13.45
CA ALA A 437 -21.47 -8.72 -14.16
C ALA A 437 -20.58 -7.47 -14.20
N CYS A 438 -21.15 -6.29 -14.45
CA CYS A 438 -20.41 -5.01 -14.37
C CYS A 438 -19.83 -4.78 -12.97
N ILE A 439 -20.59 -5.02 -11.90
CA ILE A 439 -20.07 -4.88 -10.53
C ILE A 439 -18.87 -5.83 -10.30
N LEU A 440 -18.97 -7.10 -10.69
CA LEU A 440 -17.87 -8.06 -10.54
C LEU A 440 -16.64 -7.68 -11.36
N VAL A 441 -16.81 -7.28 -12.62
CA VAL A 441 -15.71 -6.83 -13.48
C VAL A 441 -15.08 -5.57 -12.91
N GLY A 442 -15.87 -4.58 -12.50
CA GLY A 442 -15.39 -3.34 -11.90
C GLY A 442 -14.62 -3.58 -10.60
N LEU A 443 -15.06 -4.56 -9.78
CA LEU A 443 -14.33 -5.00 -8.60
C LEU A 443 -12.98 -5.62 -8.97
N VAL A 444 -12.96 -6.61 -9.87
CA VAL A 444 -11.71 -7.27 -10.33
C VAL A 444 -10.73 -6.25 -10.86
N VAL A 445 -11.18 -5.38 -11.77
CA VAL A 445 -10.36 -4.32 -12.35
C VAL A 445 -9.86 -3.35 -11.28
N GLY A 446 -10.67 -3.03 -10.26
CA GLY A 446 -10.26 -2.15 -9.16
C GLY A 446 -9.18 -2.74 -8.25
N PHE A 447 -8.74 -3.99 -8.48
CA PHE A 447 -7.57 -4.58 -7.85
C PHE A 447 -6.29 -4.46 -8.70
N LEU A 448 -6.38 -4.01 -9.96
CA LEU A 448 -5.21 -3.90 -10.84
C LEU A 448 -4.52 -2.56 -10.60
N ASP A 449 -3.29 -2.62 -10.12
CA ASP A 449 -2.42 -1.45 -9.97
C ASP A 449 -1.57 -1.25 -11.25
N ALA A 450 -1.27 -2.33 -11.97
CA ALA A 450 -0.54 -2.30 -13.24
C ALA A 450 -1.43 -2.56 -14.48
N PRO A 451 -1.11 -1.99 -15.66
CA PRO A 451 -1.84 -2.27 -16.89
C PRO A 451 -1.75 -3.76 -17.30
N LEU A 452 -2.85 -4.36 -17.77
CA LEU A 452 -2.92 -5.76 -18.21
C LEU A 452 -1.88 -6.19 -19.26
N ALA A 453 -1.32 -5.24 -19.99
CA ALA A 453 -0.26 -5.50 -20.97
C ALA A 453 1.06 -5.95 -20.29
N THR A 454 1.28 -5.51 -19.06
CA THR A 454 2.47 -5.81 -18.24
C THR A 454 2.34 -7.18 -17.56
N PRO A 455 3.44 -7.90 -17.26
CA PRO A 455 3.40 -9.13 -16.48
C PRO A 455 2.71 -8.97 -15.12
N GLU A 456 2.91 -7.82 -14.46
CA GLU A 456 2.38 -7.52 -13.13
C GLU A 456 0.89 -7.30 -13.19
N GLY A 457 0.41 -6.61 -14.23
CA GLY A 457 -1.04 -6.50 -14.45
C GLY A 457 -1.71 -7.86 -14.64
N ARG A 458 -0.98 -8.87 -15.10
CA ARG A 458 -1.50 -10.26 -15.20
C ARG A 458 -1.45 -10.97 -13.85
N ASP A 459 -0.45 -10.71 -13.03
CA ASP A 459 -0.34 -11.25 -11.66
C ASP A 459 -1.37 -10.60 -10.73
N ASP A 460 -1.58 -9.29 -10.83
CA ASP A 460 -2.66 -8.54 -10.20
C ASP A 460 -4.02 -9.11 -10.60
N LEU A 461 -4.22 -9.36 -11.89
CA LEU A 461 -5.44 -9.97 -12.40
C LEU A 461 -5.66 -11.37 -11.81
N ALA A 462 -4.62 -12.20 -11.77
CA ALA A 462 -4.70 -13.54 -11.18
C ALA A 462 -5.05 -13.47 -9.69
N THR A 463 -4.42 -12.56 -8.95
CA THR A 463 -4.68 -12.31 -7.53
C THR A 463 -6.09 -11.80 -7.31
N ALA A 464 -6.55 -10.84 -8.11
CA ALA A 464 -7.90 -10.27 -8.06
C ALA A 464 -8.97 -11.33 -8.31
N ILE A 465 -8.79 -12.15 -9.35
CA ILE A 465 -9.68 -13.28 -9.66
C ILE A 465 -9.66 -14.27 -8.49
N GLY A 466 -8.49 -14.59 -7.94
CA GLY A 466 -8.34 -15.47 -6.78
C GLY A 466 -9.09 -14.96 -5.54
N ILE A 467 -8.98 -13.67 -5.22
CA ILE A 467 -9.70 -13.03 -4.11
C ILE A 467 -11.21 -13.07 -4.33
N VAL A 468 -11.68 -12.71 -5.53
CA VAL A 468 -13.13 -12.69 -5.84
C VAL A 468 -13.71 -14.10 -5.86
N ALA A 469 -13.03 -15.06 -6.50
CA ALA A 469 -13.47 -16.45 -6.57
C ALA A 469 -13.42 -17.14 -5.20
N GLY A 470 -12.30 -17.01 -4.48
CA GLY A 470 -12.13 -17.55 -3.13
C GLY A 470 -13.13 -16.94 -2.15
N GLY A 471 -13.32 -15.62 -2.20
CA GLY A 471 -14.33 -14.91 -1.42
C GLY A 471 -15.75 -15.36 -1.76
N GLY A 472 -16.06 -15.61 -3.05
CA GLY A 472 -17.34 -16.16 -3.49
C GLY A 472 -17.61 -17.56 -2.94
N ILE A 473 -16.63 -18.46 -2.99
CA ILE A 473 -16.75 -19.82 -2.42
C ILE A 473 -17.01 -19.75 -0.91
N LEU A 474 -16.25 -18.92 -0.19
CA LEU A 474 -16.42 -18.72 1.25
C LEU A 474 -17.78 -18.09 1.58
N ALA A 475 -18.23 -17.11 0.79
CA ALA A 475 -19.54 -16.48 0.93
C ALA A 475 -20.68 -17.48 0.75
N ILE A 476 -20.61 -18.35 -0.26
CA ILE A 476 -21.60 -19.43 -0.49
C ILE A 476 -21.63 -20.39 0.71
N GLY A 477 -20.45 -20.82 1.20
CA GLY A 477 -20.34 -21.69 2.37
C GLY A 477 -20.92 -21.05 3.64
N ALA A 478 -20.60 -19.78 3.88
CA ALA A 478 -21.11 -19.02 5.02
C ALA A 478 -22.62 -18.80 4.93
N ALA A 479 -23.14 -18.42 3.76
CA ALA A 479 -24.57 -18.27 3.53
C ALA A 479 -25.32 -19.60 3.74
N TRP A 480 -24.80 -20.70 3.19
CA TRP A 480 -25.37 -22.04 3.39
C TRP A 480 -25.40 -22.46 4.86
N ALA A 481 -24.29 -22.26 5.59
CA ALA A 481 -24.20 -22.59 7.01
C ALA A 481 -25.17 -21.73 7.83
N LEU A 482 -25.27 -20.43 7.53
CA LEU A 482 -26.15 -19.52 8.25
C LEU A 482 -27.63 -19.83 7.98
N LEU A 483 -28.00 -20.08 6.73
CA LEU A 483 -29.36 -20.50 6.34
C LEU A 483 -29.74 -21.87 6.92
N ARG A 484 -28.79 -22.72 7.30
CA ARG A 484 -29.05 -23.95 8.07
C ARG A 484 -29.34 -23.69 9.54
N VAL A 485 -28.79 -22.63 10.13
CA VAL A 485 -28.93 -22.27 11.55
C VAL A 485 -30.14 -21.36 11.80
N LEU A 486 -30.45 -20.46 10.86
CA LEU A 486 -31.56 -19.49 10.92
C LEU A 486 -32.98 -20.09 11.13
N PRO A 487 -33.37 -21.27 10.58
CA PRO A 487 -34.71 -21.83 10.73
C PRO A 487 -35.11 -22.12 12.18
N GLN A 488 -34.15 -22.17 13.12
CA GLN A 488 -34.41 -22.44 14.53
C GLN A 488 -34.63 -21.17 15.37
N SER A 489 -34.51 -19.98 14.79
CA SER A 489 -34.63 -18.72 15.53
C SER A 489 -36.05 -18.11 15.40
N ARG A 490 -36.66 -17.82 16.55
CA ARG A 490 -38.02 -17.26 16.67
C ARG A 490 -38.21 -15.86 16.07
N LEU A 491 -37.14 -15.21 15.60
CA LEU A 491 -37.16 -13.85 15.05
C LEU A 491 -37.75 -13.77 13.63
N LEU A 492 -37.83 -14.89 12.90
CA LEU A 492 -38.35 -14.94 11.52
C LEU A 492 -39.87 -15.15 11.41
N HIS A 493 -40.58 -15.42 12.50
CA HIS A 493 -42.05 -15.61 12.45
C HIS A 493 -42.82 -14.32 12.14
N GLY A 494 -42.18 -13.15 12.23
CA GLY A 494 -42.78 -11.85 11.85
C GLY A 494 -42.33 -11.31 10.49
N ALA A 495 -41.33 -11.92 9.84
CA ALA A 495 -40.73 -11.44 8.59
C ALA A 495 -41.18 -12.22 7.35
N ILE A 496 -41.82 -13.40 7.54
CA ILE A 496 -42.57 -14.06 6.48
C ILE A 496 -43.92 -13.35 6.40
N LEU A 497 -43.95 -12.18 5.75
CA LEU A 497 -45.18 -11.69 5.19
C LEU A 497 -45.55 -12.68 4.10
N ALA A 498 -46.50 -13.56 4.41
CA ALA A 498 -47.20 -14.35 3.41
C ALA A 498 -47.65 -13.36 2.33
N THR A 499 -47.04 -13.47 1.16
CA THR A 499 -47.43 -12.77 -0.04
C THR A 499 -48.86 -13.21 -0.39
N THR A 500 -49.84 -12.52 0.20
CA THR A 500 -51.15 -12.35 -0.42
C THR A 500 -50.91 -11.55 -1.68
N THR A 501 -50.78 -12.28 -2.79
CA THR A 501 -50.85 -11.75 -4.14
C THR A 501 -52.15 -10.95 -4.30
N GLY A 502 -51.96 -9.69 -4.68
CA GLY A 502 -52.92 -8.62 -4.96
C GLY A 502 -54.39 -8.94 -5.19
N GLY A 503 -55.25 -8.17 -4.50
CA GLY A 503 -56.66 -7.99 -4.87
C GLY A 503 -57.51 -7.44 -3.73
N LEU A 504 -57.79 -6.14 -3.77
CA LEU A 504 -58.63 -5.32 -2.85
C LEU A 504 -59.78 -6.03 -2.11
N GLY A 505 -59.78 -5.93 -0.77
CA GLY A 505 -60.94 -6.06 0.11
C GLY A 505 -60.54 -6.24 1.58
N PRO A 506 -61.09 -5.46 2.55
CA PRO A 506 -60.64 -5.50 3.94
C PRO A 506 -60.99 -6.83 4.60
N SER A 507 -59.96 -7.59 4.98
CA SER A 507 -60.08 -8.83 5.72
C SER A 507 -60.50 -8.52 7.16
N THR A 508 -61.79 -8.65 7.46
CA THR A 508 -62.21 -8.86 8.85
C THR A 508 -61.63 -10.20 9.31
N ALA A 509 -60.84 -10.14 10.38
CA ALA A 509 -60.27 -11.28 11.05
C ALA A 509 -61.30 -12.41 11.23
N VAL A 510 -61.08 -13.54 10.55
CA VAL A 510 -61.86 -14.76 10.78
C VAL A 510 -61.37 -15.36 12.09
N GLN A 511 -62.17 -15.15 13.14
CA GLN A 511 -62.17 -16.00 14.31
C GLN A 511 -62.27 -17.46 13.85
N ALA A 512 -61.39 -18.31 14.38
CA ALA A 512 -61.56 -19.75 14.35
C ALA A 512 -62.99 -20.11 14.81
N SER A 513 -63.81 -20.59 13.87
CA SER A 513 -65.14 -21.11 14.15
C SER A 513 -65.41 -22.27 13.22
N GLY A 514 -65.41 -23.47 13.82
CA GLY A 514 -66.08 -24.69 13.37
C GLY A 514 -65.78 -25.17 11.95
N ALA A 515 -65.10 -26.31 11.83
CA ALA A 515 -65.16 -27.09 10.60
C ALA A 515 -66.63 -27.36 10.25
N VAL A 516 -67.13 -26.75 9.16
CA VAL A 516 -68.48 -27.02 8.68
C VAL A 516 -68.53 -28.50 8.26
N PRO A 517 -69.43 -29.31 8.86
CA PRO A 517 -69.47 -30.73 8.58
C PRO A 517 -69.98 -30.99 7.17
N VAL A 518 -69.51 -32.10 6.57
CA VAL A 518 -70.08 -32.61 5.32
C VAL A 518 -71.57 -32.89 5.52
N GLY A 519 -72.40 -32.46 4.58
CA GLY A 519 -73.86 -32.48 4.68
C GLY A 519 -74.50 -31.22 5.25
N ALA A 520 -73.72 -30.20 5.66
CA ALA A 520 -74.28 -28.92 6.09
C ALA A 520 -74.91 -28.16 4.92
N HIS A 521 -76.07 -27.55 5.16
CA HIS A 521 -76.79 -26.73 4.19
C HIS A 521 -76.41 -25.26 4.35
N GLY A 522 -76.26 -24.56 3.24
CA GLY A 522 -75.97 -23.12 3.19
C GLY A 522 -76.63 -22.45 1.99
N VAL A 523 -76.34 -21.17 1.82
CA VAL A 523 -76.84 -20.36 0.68
C VAL A 523 -75.67 -19.67 0.01
N ALA A 524 -75.60 -19.75 -1.33
CA ALA A 524 -74.60 -19.01 -2.10
C ALA A 524 -74.88 -17.50 -2.03
N VAL A 525 -73.92 -16.71 -1.56
CA VAL A 525 -74.03 -15.24 -1.44
C VAL A 525 -73.43 -14.53 -2.65
N SER A 526 -72.55 -15.20 -3.38
CA SER A 526 -72.08 -14.79 -4.70
C SER A 526 -72.29 -15.94 -5.71
N PRO A 527 -72.31 -15.67 -7.02
CA PRO A 527 -72.22 -16.75 -8.01
C PRO A 527 -70.91 -17.54 -7.82
N LEU A 528 -70.99 -18.87 -7.81
CA LEU A 528 -69.84 -19.77 -7.61
C LEU A 528 -69.29 -20.23 -8.98
N ARG A 529 -68.08 -19.80 -9.36
CA ARG A 529 -67.47 -20.04 -10.68
C ARG A 529 -65.95 -20.29 -10.67
N PRO A 530 -65.45 -21.46 -10.26
CA PRO A 530 -66.08 -22.41 -9.34
C PRO A 530 -66.01 -21.91 -7.89
N VAL A 531 -65.16 -20.92 -7.58
CA VAL A 531 -65.03 -20.34 -6.24
C VAL A 531 -66.01 -19.18 -6.06
N GLY A 532 -66.53 -19.02 -4.85
CA GLY A 532 -67.27 -17.84 -4.41
C GLY A 532 -67.61 -17.91 -2.93
N LYS A 533 -68.52 -17.05 -2.47
CA LYS A 533 -68.90 -16.95 -1.06
C LYS A 533 -70.24 -17.61 -0.80
N ALA A 534 -70.33 -18.33 0.30
CA ALA A 534 -71.57 -18.87 0.81
C ALA A 534 -71.72 -18.64 2.30
N GLU A 535 -72.96 -18.62 2.77
CA GLU A 535 -73.30 -18.46 4.17
C GLU A 535 -73.76 -19.80 4.75
N PHE A 536 -73.12 -20.21 5.85
CA PHE A 536 -73.50 -21.35 6.66
C PHE A 536 -73.73 -20.87 8.10
N ASN A 537 -74.93 -21.07 8.63
CA ASN A 537 -75.29 -20.68 10.02
C ASN A 537 -74.93 -19.22 10.38
N GLY A 538 -75.15 -18.27 9.46
CA GLY A 538 -74.83 -16.85 9.69
C GLY A 538 -73.36 -16.47 9.45
N VAL A 539 -72.51 -17.41 9.04
CA VAL A 539 -71.08 -17.18 8.82
C VAL A 539 -70.77 -17.28 7.32
N LEU A 540 -70.18 -16.20 6.78
CA LEU A 540 -69.70 -16.15 5.41
C LEU A 540 -68.36 -16.89 5.27
N MET A 541 -68.30 -17.82 4.33
CA MET A 541 -67.12 -18.64 4.05
C MET A 541 -66.88 -18.73 2.54
N ASP A 542 -65.60 -18.90 2.15
CA ASP A 542 -65.24 -19.18 0.77
C ASP A 542 -65.46 -20.67 0.47
N VAL A 543 -66.16 -20.95 -0.62
CA VAL A 543 -66.52 -22.32 -1.05
C VAL A 543 -66.26 -22.52 -2.53
N GLN A 544 -66.08 -23.79 -2.91
CA GLN A 544 -65.84 -24.20 -4.29
C GLN A 544 -66.98 -25.09 -4.78
N ALA A 545 -67.67 -24.67 -5.83
CA ALA A 545 -68.71 -25.46 -6.49
C ALA A 545 -68.10 -26.67 -7.21
N ILE A 546 -68.66 -27.86 -6.97
CA ILE A 546 -68.44 -29.05 -7.79
C ILE A 546 -69.54 -29.10 -8.84
N GLY A 547 -69.17 -28.96 -10.12
CA GLY A 547 -70.11 -29.04 -11.25
C GLY A 547 -70.42 -27.67 -11.89
N PRO A 548 -71.67 -27.44 -12.35
CA PRO A 548 -72.03 -26.22 -13.08
C PRO A 548 -72.03 -24.98 -12.18
N ILE A 549 -72.07 -23.81 -12.80
CA ILE A 549 -72.11 -22.52 -12.12
C ILE A 549 -73.34 -22.44 -11.21
N ILE A 550 -73.12 -22.22 -9.91
CA ILE A 550 -74.20 -22.05 -8.93
C ILE A 550 -74.52 -20.55 -8.81
N PRO A 551 -75.76 -20.11 -9.07
CA PRO A 551 -76.13 -18.70 -8.98
C PRO A 551 -76.23 -18.22 -7.53
N SER A 552 -76.07 -16.92 -7.33
CA SER A 552 -76.31 -16.28 -6.03
C SER A 552 -77.75 -16.53 -5.56
N GLY A 553 -77.92 -16.84 -4.28
CA GLY A 553 -79.19 -17.17 -3.64
C GLY A 553 -79.57 -18.67 -3.69
N ALA A 554 -78.81 -19.50 -4.41
CA ALA A 554 -79.08 -20.94 -4.47
C ALA A 554 -78.74 -21.64 -3.14
N ARG A 555 -79.56 -22.62 -2.76
CA ARG A 555 -79.28 -23.52 -1.62
C ARG A 555 -78.19 -24.51 -2.04
N ILE A 556 -77.22 -24.70 -1.17
CA ILE A 556 -76.06 -25.56 -1.40
C ILE A 556 -75.84 -26.51 -0.23
N VAL A 557 -75.19 -27.65 -0.49
CA VAL A 557 -74.77 -28.61 0.54
C VAL A 557 -73.27 -28.84 0.46
N VAL A 558 -72.62 -28.98 1.60
CA VAL A 558 -71.19 -29.35 1.67
C VAL A 558 -71.03 -30.83 1.31
N VAL A 559 -70.30 -31.10 0.24
CA VAL A 559 -69.98 -32.47 -0.20
C VAL A 559 -68.59 -32.90 0.24
N ARG A 560 -67.68 -31.96 0.45
CA ARG A 560 -66.34 -32.22 1.00
C ARG A 560 -65.87 -31.06 1.86
N SER A 561 -65.31 -31.38 3.02
CA SER A 561 -64.72 -30.40 3.94
C SER A 561 -63.28 -30.80 4.25
N THR A 562 -62.35 -29.94 3.89
CA THR A 562 -60.91 -30.08 4.17
C THR A 562 -60.40 -28.84 4.89
N PRO A 563 -59.22 -28.86 5.53
CA PRO A 563 -58.65 -27.68 6.18
C PRO A 563 -58.41 -26.49 5.24
N TYR A 564 -58.40 -26.70 3.93
CA TYR A 564 -58.04 -25.69 2.93
C TYR A 564 -59.16 -25.36 1.93
N ALA A 565 -60.21 -26.18 1.87
CA ALA A 565 -61.30 -26.03 0.90
C ALA A 565 -62.61 -26.66 1.41
N LEU A 566 -63.71 -25.98 1.13
CA LEU A 566 -65.09 -26.43 1.33
C LEU A 566 -65.74 -26.59 -0.04
N ASP A 567 -65.91 -27.84 -0.47
CA ASP A 567 -66.54 -28.14 -1.75
C ASP A 567 -68.06 -28.30 -1.56
N VAL A 568 -68.83 -27.68 -2.44
CA VAL A 568 -70.28 -27.57 -2.33
C VAL A 568 -70.98 -27.93 -3.64
N GLU A 569 -72.19 -28.47 -3.53
CA GLU A 569 -73.07 -28.73 -4.68
C GLU A 569 -74.42 -28.03 -4.47
N GLN A 570 -75.07 -27.67 -5.58
CA GLN A 570 -76.40 -27.07 -5.53
C GLN A 570 -77.44 -28.14 -5.16
N ILE A 571 -78.28 -27.81 -4.19
CA ILE A 571 -79.46 -28.62 -3.87
C ILE A 571 -80.54 -28.24 -4.89
N ASN A 572 -80.85 -29.16 -5.78
CA ASN A 572 -82.04 -29.06 -6.62
C ASN A 572 -83.22 -29.55 -5.78
N GLU A 573 -84.09 -28.63 -5.35
CA GLU A 573 -85.41 -28.98 -4.80
C GLU A 573 -86.36 -29.48 -5.89
#